data_AF-A0A833T026-F1
#
_entry.id   AF-A0A833T026-F1
#
_cell.length_a   1.000
_cell.length_b   1.000
_cell.length_c   1.000
_cell.angle_alpha   90.00
_cell.angle_beta   90.00
_cell.angle_gamma   90.00
#
_symmetry.space_group_name_H-M   'P 1'
#
loop_
_entity.id
_entity.type
_entity.pdbx_description
1 polymer ?
#
loop_
_entity_poly.entity_id
_entity_poly.type
_entity_poly.pdbx_seq_one_letter_code
_entity_poly.pdbx_strand_id
1 'polypeptide(L)'
;MYVSVFDRILQQCASDQREDLADLEISHKTRRLIWKLYLLFKELTGFHGKYRKLWNLCLKVLDLVMQTFVLGKMMEEGIPVHLTVSFAGFIAMNSISSAVSIISSKHSALAEVLLDSLFDLGATVLLPILLLAYCSYTFDYDHDTFHIYMKLMPVGSFERRARMFANPTEIELFRVSFGSLRIRSAPDLLLRIGMNLGFSYRFKRVVDVLIQMQTDKMLEQHKHPKPVVKISSTVLALSGDAVAYQKSVPRSIALLFAAFSLGILFVTHKAITTSQTICRPHPECVVFAYRWYYSEFCPCKALVTGNRAPYEWTHPIDATNMVKALTAAGTLETLQLINRQLTRFPDELRSCHNLKYLSIVNCAIEELPIWAKEFHNLEFLQIEGKVGSKNLGNFEADLFSHMPNLRYLQLGLHQRMTRLPPMDGAPNLYCLILARMNGITELPSLTHASQPDRVELTMVKRLAWIPDLKPIDPVVHFAVYQGAYLCCNGFLGTCDLSNPFCKDTTCLGDGSEMATPATLQVFNKFSARVCEPYSGLSQTPTPTTIQICDGEPFRQCQLPGPQANSTVVGMCYNHRMQVLSCNTDPDTIRVRALQIENGVGIPCDPDVEAWLGCGVSTAIIDPAKIF
;
A
#
# COMPACT_ATOMS: atom_id res chain seq x y z
N MET A 1 -34.16 -38.56 8.65
CA MET A 1 -33.40 -37.49 9.33
C MET A 1 -31.92 -37.83 9.22
N TYR A 2 -31.13 -37.09 8.41
CA TYR A 2 -29.69 -37.33 8.31
C TYR A 2 -29.03 -36.85 9.61
N VAL A 3 -28.55 -37.80 10.41
CA VAL A 3 -27.85 -37.56 11.68
C VAL A 3 -26.35 -37.50 11.36
N SER A 4 -25.70 -36.35 11.58
CA SER A 4 -24.26 -36.21 11.35
C SER A 4 -23.48 -37.22 12.21
N VAL A 5 -22.24 -37.57 11.84
CA VAL A 5 -21.40 -38.48 12.64
C VAL A 5 -21.25 -37.96 14.07
N PHE A 6 -21.17 -36.64 14.24
CA PHE A 6 -21.13 -35.97 15.53
C PHE A 6 -22.46 -36.10 16.29
N ASP A 7 -23.60 -35.99 15.61
CA ASP A 7 -24.91 -36.24 16.21
C ASP A 7 -25.10 -37.71 16.61
N ARG A 8 -24.50 -38.67 15.91
CA ARG A 8 -24.52 -40.10 16.31
C ARG A 8 -23.68 -40.35 17.56
N ILE A 9 -22.48 -39.77 17.62
CA ILE A 9 -21.60 -39.85 18.80
C ILE A 9 -22.26 -39.21 20.02
N LEU A 10 -22.94 -38.08 19.83
CA LEU A 10 -23.67 -37.42 20.91
C LEU A 10 -24.96 -38.15 21.27
N GLN A 11 -25.68 -38.76 20.33
CA GLN A 11 -26.85 -39.61 20.62
C GLN A 11 -26.47 -40.82 21.49
N GLN A 12 -25.26 -41.36 21.36
CA GLN A 12 -24.75 -42.36 22.29
C GLN A 12 -24.58 -41.81 23.72
N CYS A 13 -24.55 -40.49 23.93
CA CYS A 13 -24.54 -39.87 25.26
C CYS A 13 -25.92 -39.63 25.87
N ALA A 14 -27.01 -40.02 25.18
CA ALA A 14 -28.32 -40.13 25.79
C ALA A 14 -28.26 -41.18 26.92
N SER A 15 -28.84 -40.88 28.08
CA SER A 15 -28.73 -41.75 29.25
C SER A 15 -29.39 -43.10 28.99
N ASP A 16 -28.59 -44.16 28.87
CA ASP A 16 -29.08 -45.53 28.95
C ASP A 16 -29.11 -45.95 30.42
N GLN A 17 -30.27 -46.39 30.90
CA GLN A 17 -30.44 -46.89 32.27
C GLN A 17 -29.89 -48.31 32.35
N ARG A 18 -28.58 -48.48 32.54
CA ARG A 18 -27.96 -49.64 33.21
C ARG A 18 -26.43 -49.51 33.23
N GLU A 19 -25.86 -49.58 34.44
CA GLU A 19 -24.51 -50.06 34.83
C GLU A 19 -23.76 -49.16 35.84
N ASP A 20 -22.83 -49.80 36.54
CA ASP A 20 -22.53 -49.75 37.99
C ASP A 20 -21.88 -48.49 38.62
N LEU A 21 -21.91 -48.49 39.95
CA LEU A 21 -21.90 -47.34 40.87
C LEU A 21 -20.55 -47.13 41.61
N ALA A 22 -19.66 -46.26 41.09
CA ALA A 22 -18.74 -45.41 41.90
C ALA A 22 -17.84 -44.50 41.03
N ASP A 23 -17.12 -45.05 40.04
CA ASP A 23 -16.24 -44.28 39.12
C ASP A 23 -17.01 -43.59 37.98
N LEU A 24 -18.30 -43.89 37.83
CA LEU A 24 -19.20 -43.30 36.84
C LEU A 24 -19.71 -41.90 37.22
N GLU A 25 -19.64 -41.43 38.46
CA GLU A 25 -20.43 -40.26 38.86
C GLU A 25 -19.98 -38.95 38.19
N ILE A 26 -18.67 -38.78 37.98
CA ILE A 26 -18.08 -37.62 37.29
C ILE A 26 -18.30 -37.71 35.78
N SER A 27 -18.07 -38.89 35.19
CA SER A 27 -18.28 -39.18 33.75
C SER A 27 -19.75 -39.07 33.34
N HIS A 28 -20.66 -39.54 34.20
CA HIS A 28 -22.10 -39.50 33.95
C HIS A 28 -22.67 -38.08 34.15
N LYS A 29 -22.12 -37.28 35.09
CA LYS A 29 -22.45 -35.84 35.23
C LYS A 29 -21.95 -35.03 34.04
N THR A 30 -20.71 -35.23 33.58
CA THR A 30 -20.17 -34.55 32.39
C THR A 30 -20.92 -34.96 31.12
N ARG A 31 -21.21 -36.24 30.90
CA ARG A 31 -22.00 -36.72 29.76
C ARG A 31 -23.43 -36.16 29.76
N ARG A 32 -24.07 -36.06 30.93
CA ARG A 32 -25.40 -35.44 31.09
C ARG A 32 -25.36 -33.92 30.88
N LEU A 33 -24.30 -33.23 31.31
CA LEU A 33 -24.06 -31.82 31.02
C LEU A 33 -23.84 -31.58 29.52
N ILE A 34 -23.01 -32.39 28.87
CA ILE A 34 -22.75 -32.35 27.42
C ILE A 34 -24.05 -32.59 26.65
N TRP A 35 -24.86 -33.57 27.05
CA TRP A 35 -26.16 -33.86 26.42
C TRP A 35 -27.17 -32.72 26.62
N LYS A 36 -27.24 -32.13 27.82
CA LYS A 36 -28.07 -30.95 28.08
C LYS A 36 -27.62 -29.75 27.24
N LEU A 37 -26.31 -29.51 27.14
CA LEU A 37 -25.73 -28.46 26.30
C LEU A 37 -26.02 -28.71 24.82
N TYR A 38 -25.93 -29.95 24.36
CA TYR A 38 -26.28 -30.34 22.98
C TYR A 38 -27.76 -30.10 22.66
N LEU A 39 -28.68 -30.52 23.55
CA LEU A 39 -30.11 -30.26 23.38
C LEU A 39 -30.41 -28.77 23.35
N LEU A 40 -29.80 -27.99 24.25
CA LEU A 40 -29.96 -26.54 24.29
C LEU A 40 -29.39 -25.89 23.03
N PHE A 41 -28.23 -26.35 22.55
CA PHE A 41 -27.63 -25.92 21.29
C PHE A 41 -28.52 -26.27 20.08
N LYS A 42 -29.16 -27.44 20.07
CA LYS A 42 -30.08 -27.87 19.02
C LYS A 42 -31.38 -27.07 19.03
N GLU A 43 -31.92 -26.73 20.21
CA GLU A 43 -33.07 -25.83 20.34
C GLU A 43 -32.77 -24.39 19.92
N LEU A 44 -31.51 -23.96 20.08
CA LEU A 44 -31.03 -22.62 19.72
C LEU A 44 -30.74 -22.50 18.22
N THR A 45 -30.05 -23.48 17.64
CA THR A 45 -29.51 -23.41 16.27
C THR A 45 -30.36 -24.15 15.23
N GLY A 46 -31.16 -25.13 15.65
CA GLY A 46 -31.96 -25.98 14.78
C GLY A 46 -33.02 -25.21 13.99
N PHE A 47 -33.33 -25.69 12.78
CA PHE A 47 -34.30 -25.03 11.90
C PHE A 47 -35.72 -24.97 12.50
N HIS A 48 -36.11 -25.99 13.26
CA HIS A 48 -37.34 -26.06 14.04
C HIS A 48 -37.12 -25.75 15.53
N GLY A 49 -35.96 -25.20 15.88
CA GLY A 49 -35.59 -24.88 17.26
C GLY A 49 -36.49 -23.80 17.85
N LYS A 50 -36.87 -23.96 19.13
CA LYS A 50 -37.74 -23.04 19.87
C LYS A 50 -37.18 -21.61 19.92
N TYR A 51 -35.86 -21.46 20.00
CA TYR A 51 -35.15 -20.18 20.17
C TYR A 51 -34.43 -19.72 18.90
N ARG A 52 -34.69 -20.34 17.75
CA ARG A 52 -34.04 -20.01 16.48
C ARG A 52 -34.08 -18.52 16.13
N LYS A 53 -35.24 -17.86 16.27
CA LYS A 53 -35.37 -16.44 15.90
C LYS A 53 -34.51 -15.53 16.78
N LEU A 54 -34.35 -15.88 18.06
CA LEU A 54 -33.44 -15.20 18.97
C LEU A 54 -31.98 -15.43 18.57
N TRP A 55 -31.61 -16.64 18.17
CA TRP A 55 -30.26 -16.94 17.69
C TRP A 55 -29.91 -16.17 16.41
N ASN A 56 -30.83 -16.16 15.44
CA ASN A 56 -30.68 -15.36 14.21
C ASN A 56 -30.50 -13.86 14.54
N LEU A 57 -31.29 -13.34 15.47
CA LEU A 57 -31.15 -11.96 15.97
C LEU A 57 -29.75 -11.70 16.54
N CYS A 58 -29.24 -12.58 17.41
CA CYS A 58 -27.89 -12.44 17.98
C CYS A 58 -26.80 -12.45 16.90
N LEU A 59 -26.89 -13.37 15.94
CA LEU A 59 -25.97 -13.42 14.81
C LEU A 59 -26.05 -12.17 13.94
N LYS A 60 -27.23 -11.56 13.84
CA LYS A 60 -27.42 -10.31 13.12
C LYS A 60 -26.77 -9.12 13.81
N VAL A 61 -26.93 -9.03 15.12
CA VAL A 61 -26.26 -7.99 15.91
C VAL A 61 -24.75 -8.10 15.76
N LEU A 62 -24.19 -9.32 15.86
CA LEU A 62 -22.75 -9.55 15.69
C LEU A 62 -22.26 -9.14 14.28
N ASP A 63 -23.01 -9.50 13.24
CA ASP A 63 -22.74 -9.09 11.85
C ASP A 63 -22.74 -7.56 11.69
N LEU A 64 -23.80 -6.87 12.14
CA LEU A 64 -23.89 -5.41 12.06
C LEU A 64 -22.78 -4.71 12.86
N VAL A 65 -22.38 -5.27 14.00
CA VAL A 65 -21.24 -4.77 14.79
C VAL A 65 -19.95 -4.89 13.98
N MET A 66 -19.66 -6.05 13.39
CA MET A 66 -18.48 -6.23 12.53
C MET A 66 -18.49 -5.29 11.33
N GLN A 67 -19.63 -5.17 10.63
CA GLN A 67 -19.77 -4.25 9.49
C GLN A 67 -19.57 -2.79 9.92
N THR A 68 -20.04 -2.40 11.12
CA THR A 68 -19.82 -1.06 11.67
C THR A 68 -18.35 -0.81 11.97
N PHE A 69 -17.60 -1.81 12.47
CA PHE A 69 -16.16 -1.70 12.63
C PHE A 69 -15.44 -1.53 11.29
N VAL A 70 -15.85 -2.27 10.24
CA VAL A 70 -15.32 -2.09 8.88
C VAL A 70 -15.58 -0.67 8.38
N LEU A 71 -16.81 -0.15 8.53
CA LEU A 71 -17.16 1.21 8.11
C LEU A 71 -16.36 2.26 8.90
N GLY A 72 -16.22 2.09 10.21
CA GLY A 72 -15.39 2.94 11.07
C GLY A 72 -13.95 3.00 10.60
N LYS A 73 -13.37 1.85 10.23
CA LYS A 73 -12.03 1.77 9.66
C LYS A 73 -11.94 2.47 8.31
N MET A 74 -12.91 2.25 7.40
CA MET A 74 -12.95 2.94 6.11
C MET A 74 -12.99 4.47 6.28
N MET A 75 -13.73 4.95 7.26
CA MET A 75 -13.80 6.38 7.57
C MET A 75 -12.48 6.93 8.12
N GLU A 76 -11.82 6.20 9.03
CA GLU A 76 -10.56 6.62 9.65
C GLU A 76 -9.37 6.53 8.68
N GLU A 77 -9.39 5.58 7.75
CA GLU A 77 -8.37 5.47 6.69
C GLU A 77 -8.54 6.50 5.57
N GLY A 78 -9.73 7.11 5.43
CA GLY A 78 -10.01 8.10 4.39
C GLY A 78 -10.35 7.46 3.03
N ILE A 79 -11.04 6.33 3.03
CA ILE A 79 -11.49 5.66 1.79
C ILE A 79 -12.42 6.59 0.99
N PRO A 80 -12.38 6.60 -0.36
CA PRO A 80 -13.19 7.48 -1.19
C PRO A 80 -14.67 7.54 -0.77
N VAL A 81 -15.20 8.76 -0.74
CA VAL A 81 -16.53 9.08 -0.20
C VAL A 81 -17.63 8.20 -0.79
N HIS A 82 -17.61 7.97 -2.10
CA HIS A 82 -18.63 7.16 -2.79
C HIS A 82 -18.68 5.71 -2.27
N LEU A 83 -17.53 5.10 -2.01
CA LEU A 83 -17.46 3.74 -1.48
C LEU A 83 -17.91 3.68 -0.02
N THR A 84 -17.48 4.63 0.79
CA THR A 84 -17.84 4.73 2.20
C THR A 84 -19.34 4.96 2.40
N VAL A 85 -19.95 5.88 1.65
CA VAL A 85 -21.39 6.14 1.68
C VAL A 85 -22.19 4.94 1.15
N SER A 86 -21.71 4.30 0.08
CA SER A 86 -22.35 3.09 -0.47
C SER A 86 -22.34 1.94 0.55
N PHE A 87 -21.23 1.77 1.28
CA PHE A 87 -21.14 0.74 2.32
C PHE A 87 -22.00 1.08 3.55
N ALA A 88 -22.10 2.35 3.96
CA ALA A 88 -23.05 2.76 4.98
C ALA A 88 -24.51 2.50 4.57
N GLY A 89 -24.86 2.79 3.30
CA GLY A 89 -26.15 2.45 2.71
C GLY A 89 -26.41 0.94 2.70
N PHE A 90 -25.39 0.14 2.40
CA PHE A 90 -25.45 -1.32 2.47
C PHE A 90 -25.77 -1.81 3.89
N ILE A 91 -25.09 -1.30 4.92
CA ILE A 91 -25.36 -1.62 6.33
C ILE A 91 -26.77 -1.20 6.73
N ALA A 92 -27.21 -0.01 6.28
CA ALA A 92 -28.54 0.50 6.54
C ALA A 92 -29.63 -0.41 5.95
N MET A 93 -29.46 -0.88 4.71
CA MET A 93 -30.34 -1.86 4.07
C MET A 93 -30.32 -3.21 4.80
N ASN A 94 -29.15 -3.66 5.23
CA ASN A 94 -28.97 -4.88 6.00
C ASN A 94 -29.78 -4.85 7.31
N SER A 95 -29.72 -3.72 8.02
CA SER A 95 -30.49 -3.50 9.25
C SER A 95 -32.00 -3.40 9.01
N ILE A 96 -32.43 -2.66 7.97
CA ILE A 96 -33.86 -2.53 7.61
C ILE A 96 -34.46 -3.89 7.22
N SER A 97 -33.72 -4.70 6.47
CA SER A 97 -34.11 -6.07 6.12
C SER A 97 -34.47 -6.89 7.37
N SER A 98 -33.67 -6.78 8.44
CA SER A 98 -33.96 -7.42 9.72
C SER A 98 -35.19 -6.84 10.42
N ALA A 99 -35.38 -5.51 10.40
CA ALA A 99 -36.60 -4.88 10.94
C ALA A 99 -37.86 -5.39 10.22
N VAL A 100 -37.83 -5.47 8.89
CA VAL A 100 -38.92 -6.01 8.07
C VAL A 100 -39.17 -7.48 8.39
N SER A 101 -38.13 -8.30 8.55
CA SER A 101 -38.26 -9.71 8.93
C SER A 101 -38.88 -9.92 10.32
N ILE A 102 -38.64 -9.00 11.27
CA ILE A 102 -39.24 -9.06 12.62
C ILE A 102 -40.74 -8.69 12.57
N ILE A 103 -41.11 -7.71 11.73
CA ILE A 103 -42.49 -7.22 11.61
C ILE A 103 -43.34 -8.17 10.76
N SER A 104 -42.79 -8.63 9.64
CA SER A 104 -43.46 -9.51 8.68
C SER A 104 -43.37 -10.96 9.13
N SER A 105 -44.44 -11.48 9.73
CA SER A 105 -44.55 -12.90 10.11
C SER A 105 -44.67 -13.85 8.90
N LYS A 106 -44.60 -13.33 7.66
CA LYS A 106 -44.86 -14.08 6.42
C LYS A 106 -43.61 -14.69 5.78
N HIS A 107 -42.41 -14.34 6.23
CA HIS A 107 -41.20 -14.85 5.59
C HIS A 107 -40.94 -16.30 5.98
N SER A 108 -40.68 -17.12 4.97
CA SER A 108 -40.19 -18.47 5.20
C SER A 108 -38.83 -18.38 5.87
N ALA A 109 -38.62 -19.28 6.82
CA ALA A 109 -37.34 -19.51 7.46
C ALA A 109 -36.15 -19.65 6.48
N LEU A 110 -36.36 -20.15 5.26
CA LEU A 110 -35.33 -20.20 4.23
C LEU A 110 -35.02 -18.81 3.65
N ALA A 111 -36.06 -18.00 3.41
CA ALA A 111 -35.90 -16.66 2.86
C ALA A 111 -35.13 -15.74 3.81
N GLU A 112 -35.39 -15.82 5.12
CA GLU A 112 -34.65 -15.05 6.14
C GLU A 112 -33.15 -15.38 6.10
N VAL A 113 -32.80 -16.67 6.14
CA VAL A 113 -31.39 -17.11 6.18
C VAL A 113 -30.67 -16.83 4.86
N LEU A 114 -31.37 -16.96 3.73
CA LEU A 114 -30.82 -16.63 2.41
C LEU A 114 -30.50 -15.13 2.31
N LEU A 115 -31.45 -14.27 2.70
CA LEU A 115 -31.29 -12.82 2.66
C LEU A 115 -30.12 -12.37 3.55
N ASP A 116 -30.03 -12.92 4.76
CA ASP A 116 -28.90 -12.69 5.67
C ASP A 116 -27.56 -13.18 5.09
N SER A 117 -27.56 -14.29 4.35
CA SER A 117 -26.35 -14.81 3.70
C SER A 117 -25.90 -13.93 2.53
N LEU A 118 -26.83 -13.29 1.82
CA LEU A 118 -26.50 -12.35 0.74
C LEU A 118 -25.81 -11.09 1.26
N PHE A 119 -26.26 -10.56 2.40
CA PHE A 119 -25.57 -9.43 3.04
C PHE A 119 -24.18 -9.83 3.57
N ASP A 120 -24.03 -11.01 4.16
CA ASP A 120 -22.71 -11.49 4.59
C ASP A 120 -21.75 -11.66 3.39
N LEU A 121 -22.25 -12.20 2.27
CA LEU A 121 -21.51 -12.31 1.02
C LEU A 121 -21.11 -10.93 0.48
N GLY A 122 -22.04 -9.97 0.51
CA GLY A 122 -21.80 -8.60 0.06
C GLY A 122 -20.68 -7.92 0.85
N ALA A 123 -20.72 -8.00 2.18
CA ALA A 123 -19.70 -7.38 3.04
C ALA A 123 -18.34 -8.10 2.95
N THR A 124 -18.34 -9.44 2.88
CA THR A 124 -17.12 -10.25 3.00
C THR A 124 -16.39 -10.43 1.67
N VAL A 125 -17.14 -10.53 0.56
CA VAL A 125 -16.59 -10.86 -0.77
C VAL A 125 -16.74 -9.71 -1.74
N LEU A 126 -17.95 -9.13 -1.85
CA LEU A 126 -18.22 -8.11 -2.86
C LEU A 126 -17.52 -6.78 -2.56
N LEU A 127 -17.49 -6.33 -1.31
CA LEU A 127 -16.79 -5.09 -0.92
C LEU A 127 -15.30 -5.11 -1.30
N PRO A 128 -14.51 -6.16 -0.97
CA PRO A 128 -13.13 -6.27 -1.45
C PRO A 128 -12.99 -6.24 -2.97
N ILE A 129 -13.88 -6.91 -3.70
CA ILE A 129 -13.88 -6.91 -5.17
C ILE A 129 -14.14 -5.50 -5.72
N LEU A 130 -15.11 -4.77 -5.14
CA LEU A 130 -15.42 -3.40 -5.52
C LEU A 130 -14.24 -2.45 -5.24
N LEU A 131 -13.56 -2.61 -4.10
CA LEU A 131 -12.36 -1.85 -3.79
C LEU A 131 -11.22 -2.13 -4.79
N LEU A 132 -11.03 -3.40 -5.19
CA LEU A 132 -10.04 -3.76 -6.21
C LEU A 132 -10.40 -3.19 -7.59
N ALA A 133 -11.69 -3.25 -7.97
CA ALA A 133 -12.17 -2.66 -9.21
C ALA A 133 -11.98 -1.14 -9.23
N TYR A 134 -12.29 -0.47 -8.12
CA TYR A 134 -12.02 0.96 -7.95
C TYR A 134 -10.53 1.29 -8.10
N CYS A 135 -9.66 0.53 -7.44
CA CYS A 135 -8.20 0.70 -7.56
C CYS A 135 -7.75 0.54 -9.00
N SER A 136 -8.26 -0.46 -9.72
CA SER A 136 -7.90 -0.73 -11.12
C SER A 136 -8.41 0.33 -12.09
N TYR A 137 -9.53 0.99 -11.79
CA TYR A 137 -10.12 2.02 -12.66
C TYR A 137 -9.54 3.42 -12.41
N THR A 138 -9.12 3.68 -11.17
CA THR A 138 -8.66 5.02 -10.75
C THR A 138 -7.16 5.21 -10.90
N PHE A 139 -6.38 4.13 -10.86
CA PHE A 139 -4.92 4.19 -10.97
C PHE A 139 -4.50 4.07 -12.44
N ASP A 140 -4.09 5.18 -13.04
CA ASP A 140 -3.49 5.17 -14.37
C ASP A 140 -1.96 5.09 -14.28
N TYR A 141 -1.39 4.25 -15.14
CA TYR A 141 0.06 4.05 -15.21
C TYR A 141 0.44 3.77 -16.66
N ASP A 142 1.22 4.67 -17.23
CA ASP A 142 1.72 4.53 -18.60
C ASP A 142 2.84 3.48 -18.65
N HIS A 143 2.43 2.23 -18.84
CA HIS A 143 3.32 1.07 -18.90
C HIS A 143 4.24 1.14 -20.12
N ASP A 144 3.75 1.60 -21.26
CA ASP A 144 4.50 1.62 -22.51
C ASP A 144 5.61 2.66 -22.47
N THR A 145 5.31 3.88 -21.98
CA THR A 145 6.32 4.90 -21.71
C THR A 145 7.35 4.38 -20.71
N PHE A 146 6.91 3.77 -19.61
CA PHE A 146 7.85 3.21 -18.61
C PHE A 146 8.76 2.11 -19.19
N HIS A 147 8.23 1.25 -20.05
CA HIS A 147 9.01 0.20 -20.71
C HIS A 147 10.11 0.76 -21.61
N ILE A 148 9.86 1.87 -22.32
CA ILE A 148 10.89 2.57 -23.11
C ILE A 148 12.01 3.07 -22.20
N TYR A 149 11.66 3.72 -21.08
CA TYR A 149 12.66 4.18 -20.10
C TYR A 149 13.49 3.02 -19.53
N MET A 150 12.86 1.89 -19.22
CA MET A 150 13.56 0.70 -18.72
C MET A 150 14.50 0.07 -19.76
N LYS A 151 14.17 0.18 -21.05
CA LYS A 151 14.95 -0.34 -22.17
C LYS A 151 16.17 0.52 -22.49
N LEU A 152 16.01 1.85 -22.46
CA LEU A 152 17.01 2.78 -22.96
C LEU A 152 17.84 3.43 -21.85
N MET A 153 17.24 3.77 -20.71
CA MET A 153 18.00 4.46 -19.66
C MET A 153 18.93 3.49 -18.91
N PRO A 154 20.11 3.95 -18.49
CA PRO A 154 21.07 3.14 -17.75
C PRO A 154 20.55 2.74 -16.37
N VAL A 155 21.01 1.58 -15.88
CA VAL A 155 20.60 1.07 -14.56
C VAL A 155 21.11 2.01 -13.46
N GLY A 156 20.24 2.33 -12.49
CA GLY A 156 20.55 3.31 -11.43
C GLY A 156 20.17 4.76 -11.78
N SER A 157 19.77 5.04 -13.03
CA SER A 157 19.20 6.34 -13.39
C SER A 157 17.91 6.62 -12.63
N PHE A 158 17.67 7.90 -12.35
CA PHE A 158 16.49 8.36 -11.60
C PHE A 158 15.20 8.12 -12.40
N GLU A 159 15.31 8.18 -13.72
CA GLU A 159 14.25 8.07 -14.72
C GLU A 159 13.69 6.64 -14.81
N ARG A 160 14.43 5.61 -14.39
CA ARG A 160 13.96 4.21 -14.35
C ARG A 160 13.01 3.89 -13.21
N ARG A 161 12.61 4.89 -12.42
CA ARG A 161 11.76 4.67 -11.26
C ARG A 161 10.30 4.74 -11.66
N ALA A 162 9.60 3.62 -11.47
CA ALA A 162 8.17 3.50 -11.79
C ALA A 162 7.32 4.65 -11.23
N ARG A 163 7.60 5.11 -10.00
CA ARG A 163 6.84 6.20 -9.35
C ARG A 163 6.90 7.56 -10.07
N MET A 164 7.82 7.72 -11.02
CA MET A 164 7.90 8.90 -11.89
C MET A 164 6.73 9.00 -12.87
N PHE A 165 6.10 7.88 -13.20
CA PHE A 165 5.15 7.75 -14.30
C PHE A 165 3.68 7.75 -13.87
N ALA A 166 3.39 7.57 -12.58
CA ALA A 166 2.02 7.66 -12.06
C ALA A 166 1.80 8.95 -11.26
N ASN A 167 0.59 9.49 -11.31
CA ASN A 167 0.16 10.66 -10.54
C ASN A 167 0.31 10.39 -9.03
N PRO A 168 0.99 11.27 -8.25
CA PRO A 168 1.24 10.98 -6.83
C PRO A 168 -0.06 10.94 -6.00
N THR A 169 -1.09 11.70 -6.40
CA THR A 169 -2.42 11.68 -5.79
C THR A 169 -3.09 10.33 -5.98
N GLU A 170 -3.04 9.78 -7.21
CA GLU A 170 -3.62 8.46 -7.53
C GLU A 170 -2.87 7.32 -6.84
N ILE A 171 -1.53 7.42 -6.75
CA ILE A 171 -0.72 6.46 -5.98
C ILE A 171 -1.20 6.41 -4.53
N GLU A 172 -1.43 7.54 -3.88
CA GLU A 172 -1.84 7.55 -2.48
C GLU A 172 -3.28 7.05 -2.30
N LEU A 173 -4.22 7.42 -3.19
CA LEU A 173 -5.58 6.85 -3.19
C LEU A 173 -5.57 5.33 -3.37
N PHE A 174 -4.73 4.82 -4.28
CA PHE A 174 -4.51 3.40 -4.47
C PHE A 174 -3.94 2.75 -3.21
N ARG A 175 -2.88 3.33 -2.62
CA ARG A 175 -2.21 2.75 -1.43
C ARG A 175 -3.11 2.69 -0.21
N VAL A 176 -3.96 3.69 0.00
CA VAL A 176 -4.94 3.70 1.09
C VAL A 176 -6.02 2.65 0.83
N SER A 177 -6.63 2.66 -0.36
CA SER A 177 -7.72 1.75 -0.71
C SER A 177 -7.27 0.29 -0.75
N PHE A 178 -6.19 -0.01 -1.47
CA PHE A 178 -5.59 -1.35 -1.51
C PHE A 178 -5.01 -1.75 -0.15
N GLY A 179 -4.46 -0.79 0.59
CA GLY A 179 -3.97 -0.97 1.95
C GLY A 179 -5.04 -1.44 2.94
N SER A 180 -6.26 -0.93 2.82
CA SER A 180 -7.41 -1.33 3.62
C SER A 180 -7.76 -2.81 3.46
N LEU A 181 -7.43 -3.40 2.29
CA LEU A 181 -7.63 -4.82 1.96
C LEU A 181 -6.58 -5.73 2.58
N ARG A 182 -5.51 -5.19 3.17
CA ARG A 182 -4.48 -5.98 3.84
C ARG A 182 -4.84 -6.16 5.32
N ILE A 183 -4.39 -7.29 5.87
CA ILE A 183 -4.43 -7.53 7.31
C ILE A 183 -3.16 -6.91 7.89
N ARG A 184 -3.31 -5.81 8.61
CA ARG A 184 -2.18 -5.07 9.21
C ARG A 184 -2.09 -5.24 10.72
N SER A 185 -3.16 -5.74 11.35
CA SER A 185 -3.27 -5.82 12.79
C SER A 185 -4.08 -7.06 13.23
N ALA A 186 -3.90 -7.48 14.48
CA ALA A 186 -4.70 -8.55 15.08
C ALA A 186 -6.23 -8.29 15.01
N PRO A 187 -6.77 -7.08 15.29
CA PRO A 187 -8.19 -6.83 15.13
C PRO A 187 -8.66 -6.95 13.68
N ASP A 188 -7.84 -6.56 12.68
CA ASP A 188 -8.18 -6.77 11.27
C ASP A 188 -8.32 -8.27 10.94
N LEU A 189 -7.41 -9.08 11.47
CA LEU A 189 -7.43 -10.52 11.28
C LEU A 189 -8.70 -11.11 11.89
N LEU A 190 -9.00 -10.77 13.14
CA LEU A 190 -10.20 -11.24 13.84
C LEU A 190 -11.48 -10.80 13.14
N LEU A 191 -11.54 -9.56 12.67
CA LEU A 191 -12.70 -9.02 11.97
C LEU A 191 -12.97 -9.79 10.66
N ARG A 192 -11.92 -10.02 9.85
CA ARG A 192 -12.06 -10.76 8.58
C ARG A 192 -12.39 -12.22 8.79
N ILE A 193 -11.71 -12.89 9.72
CA ILE A 193 -12.02 -14.29 10.05
C ILE A 193 -13.45 -14.39 10.58
N GLY A 194 -13.86 -13.48 11.47
CA GLY A 194 -15.21 -13.41 12.03
C GLY A 194 -16.28 -13.28 10.94
N MET A 195 -16.09 -12.35 10.00
CA MET A 195 -17.01 -12.16 8.87
C MET A 195 -17.07 -13.40 7.96
N ASN A 196 -15.92 -14.00 7.61
CA ASN A 196 -15.87 -15.20 6.78
C ASN A 196 -16.49 -16.43 7.47
N LEU A 197 -16.26 -16.61 8.77
CA LEU A 197 -16.89 -17.67 9.56
C LEU A 197 -18.40 -17.45 9.69
N GLY A 198 -18.83 -16.20 9.89
CA GLY A 198 -20.25 -15.83 9.92
C GLY A 198 -20.95 -16.18 8.61
N PHE A 199 -20.37 -15.76 7.48
CA PHE A 199 -20.84 -16.11 6.14
C PHE A 199 -20.90 -17.63 5.94
N SER A 200 -19.80 -18.35 6.24
CA SER A 200 -19.71 -19.81 6.06
C SER A 200 -20.77 -20.56 6.89
N TYR A 201 -20.99 -20.10 8.13
CA TYR A 201 -22.01 -20.66 9.00
C TYR A 201 -23.43 -20.45 8.45
N ARG A 202 -23.78 -19.22 8.02
CA ARG A 202 -25.11 -18.95 7.46
C ARG A 202 -25.33 -19.67 6.13
N PHE A 203 -24.31 -19.72 5.26
CA PHE A 203 -24.38 -20.44 4.00
C PHE A 203 -24.58 -21.94 4.19
N LYS A 204 -23.86 -22.57 5.14
CA LYS A 204 -24.10 -23.97 5.52
C LYS A 204 -25.57 -24.21 5.88
N ARG A 205 -26.18 -23.29 6.65
CA ARG A 205 -27.60 -23.42 7.03
C ARG A 205 -28.54 -23.34 5.83
N VAL A 206 -28.21 -22.54 4.80
CA VAL A 206 -28.99 -22.55 3.54
C VAL A 206 -28.92 -23.94 2.90
N VAL A 207 -27.73 -24.51 2.79
CA VAL A 207 -27.50 -25.84 2.22
C VAL A 207 -28.24 -26.93 3.00
N ASP A 208 -28.12 -26.93 4.33
CA ASP A 208 -28.81 -27.89 5.21
C ASP A 208 -30.34 -27.88 4.97
N VAL A 209 -30.91 -26.70 4.74
CA VAL A 209 -32.35 -26.54 4.47
C VAL A 209 -32.72 -27.03 3.07
N LEU A 210 -31.90 -26.73 2.05
CA LEU A 210 -32.13 -27.23 0.70
C LEU A 210 -32.09 -28.77 0.66
N ILE A 211 -31.15 -29.38 1.37
CA ILE A 211 -31.05 -30.83 1.53
C ILE A 211 -32.31 -31.38 2.22
N GLN A 212 -32.75 -30.74 3.30
CA GLN A 212 -33.96 -31.16 4.03
C GLN A 212 -35.19 -31.09 3.12
N MET A 213 -35.39 -29.99 2.40
CA MET A 213 -36.52 -29.83 1.47
C MET A 213 -36.51 -30.87 0.34
N GLN A 214 -35.32 -31.22 -0.19
CA GLN A 214 -35.21 -32.30 -1.18
C GLN A 214 -35.53 -33.66 -0.57
N THR A 215 -35.06 -33.92 0.65
CA THR A 215 -35.32 -35.19 1.35
C THR A 215 -36.80 -35.36 1.66
N ASP A 216 -37.46 -34.30 2.13
CA ASP A 216 -38.90 -34.32 2.42
C ASP A 216 -39.71 -34.57 1.15
N LYS A 217 -39.35 -33.94 0.02
CA LYS A 217 -39.96 -34.23 -1.30
C LYS A 217 -39.77 -35.69 -1.72
N MET A 218 -38.58 -36.26 -1.52
CA MET A 218 -38.31 -37.67 -1.84
C MET A 218 -39.11 -38.63 -0.95
N LEU A 219 -39.30 -38.28 0.33
CA LEU A 219 -40.07 -39.05 1.29
C LEU A 219 -41.57 -39.01 0.98
N GLU A 220 -42.08 -37.84 0.56
CA GLU A 220 -43.45 -37.67 0.08
C GLU A 220 -43.71 -38.47 -1.21
N GLN A 221 -42.75 -38.50 -2.15
CA GLN A 221 -42.85 -39.30 -3.38
C GLN A 221 -42.83 -40.82 -3.11
N HIS A 222 -42.23 -41.28 -2.00
CA HIS A 222 -42.24 -42.70 -1.62
C HIS A 222 -43.52 -43.13 -0.87
N LYS A 223 -44.41 -42.20 -0.49
CA LYS A 223 -45.72 -42.51 0.10
C LYS A 223 -46.79 -42.67 -1.01
N HIS A 224 -46.76 -43.78 -1.74
CA HIS A 224 -47.95 -44.26 -2.46
C HIS A 224 -48.87 -45.08 -1.53
N PRO A 225 -50.21 -44.97 -1.64
CA PRO A 225 -51.14 -45.54 -0.68
C PRO A 225 -51.36 -47.03 -0.94
N LYS A 226 -51.06 -47.89 0.03
CA LYS A 226 -51.64 -49.24 0.11
C LYS A 226 -52.71 -49.25 1.20
N PRO A 227 -53.87 -49.89 0.99
CA PRO A 227 -54.96 -49.88 1.95
C PRO A 227 -54.58 -50.69 3.19
N VAL A 228 -55.04 -50.15 4.31
CA VAL A 228 -54.82 -50.55 5.69
C VAL A 228 -55.19 -52.00 5.96
N VAL A 229 -54.26 -52.77 6.55
CA VAL A 229 -54.60 -53.86 7.47
C VAL A 229 -54.11 -53.44 8.85
N LYS A 230 -55.07 -53.17 9.74
CA LYS A 230 -54.83 -52.90 11.16
C LYS A 230 -54.30 -54.18 11.81
N ILE A 231 -53.04 -54.16 12.24
CA ILE A 231 -52.57 -55.04 13.31
C ILE A 231 -51.97 -54.14 14.37
N SER A 232 -52.62 -54.14 15.54
CA SER A 232 -52.17 -53.45 16.75
C SER A 232 -50.78 -53.92 17.15
N SER A 233 -49.83 -52.99 17.21
CA SER A 233 -48.70 -53.07 18.12
C SER A 233 -48.57 -51.73 18.85
N THR A 234 -49.12 -51.76 20.06
CA THR A 234 -48.80 -50.87 21.17
C THR A 234 -47.27 -50.76 21.29
N VAL A 235 -46.77 -49.54 21.56
CA VAL A 235 -45.34 -49.14 21.72
C VAL A 235 -44.83 -48.26 20.55
N LEU A 236 -45.37 -47.03 20.46
CA LEU A 236 -44.69 -45.80 19.98
C LEU A 236 -45.71 -44.64 19.91
N ALA A 237 -46.52 -44.48 20.95
CA ALA A 237 -47.32 -43.27 21.16
C ALA A 237 -46.52 -42.29 22.02
N LEU A 238 -45.39 -41.78 21.52
CA LEU A 238 -44.61 -40.73 22.18
C LEU A 238 -43.78 -39.91 21.17
N SER A 239 -44.42 -39.49 20.10
CA SER A 239 -44.03 -38.30 19.36
C SER A 239 -45.25 -37.84 18.58
N GLY A 240 -46.14 -37.15 19.28
CA GLY A 240 -47.16 -36.36 18.61
C GLY A 240 -46.47 -35.37 17.67
N ASP A 241 -47.09 -35.14 16.52
CA ASP A 241 -46.82 -34.05 15.60
C ASP A 241 -46.94 -32.71 16.35
N ALA A 242 -45.89 -32.35 17.08
CA ALA A 242 -45.76 -31.04 17.68
C ALA A 242 -45.32 -30.09 16.57
N VAL A 243 -46.28 -29.34 16.02
CA VAL A 243 -45.99 -28.10 15.30
C VAL A 243 -45.05 -27.29 16.19
N ALA A 244 -43.77 -27.22 15.84
CA ALA A 244 -42.74 -26.64 16.68
C ALA A 244 -43.03 -25.14 16.87
N TYR A 245 -43.53 -24.78 18.05
CA TYR A 245 -43.86 -23.40 18.42
C TYR A 245 -42.57 -22.58 18.56
N GLN A 246 -42.24 -21.80 17.53
CA GLN A 246 -41.11 -20.86 17.56
C GLN A 246 -41.47 -19.63 18.39
N LYS A 247 -40.63 -19.26 19.36
CA LYS A 247 -40.84 -18.04 20.14
C LYS A 247 -40.55 -16.82 19.28
N SER A 248 -41.54 -15.95 19.09
CA SER A 248 -41.38 -14.72 18.31
C SER A 248 -40.52 -13.69 19.06
N VAL A 249 -39.79 -12.88 18.29
CA VAL A 249 -39.02 -11.76 18.82
C VAL A 249 -39.99 -10.59 19.09
N PRO A 250 -39.84 -9.85 20.20
CA PRO A 250 -40.68 -8.68 20.47
C PRO A 250 -40.61 -7.65 19.33
N ARG A 251 -41.77 -7.15 18.88
CA ARG A 251 -41.85 -6.17 17.79
C ARG A 251 -41.14 -4.85 18.10
N SER A 252 -40.99 -4.50 19.39
CA SER A 252 -40.23 -3.33 19.83
C SER A 252 -38.76 -3.38 19.38
N ILE A 253 -38.17 -4.57 19.21
CA ILE A 253 -36.80 -4.72 18.75
C ILE A 253 -36.64 -4.25 17.29
N ALA A 254 -37.68 -4.34 16.46
CA ALA A 254 -37.62 -3.83 15.08
C ALA A 254 -37.35 -2.32 15.02
N LEU A 255 -37.83 -1.55 16.01
CA LEU A 255 -37.55 -0.12 16.12
C LEU A 255 -36.06 0.17 16.34
N LEU A 256 -35.34 -0.70 17.05
CA LEU A 256 -33.90 -0.55 17.27
C LEU A 256 -33.12 -0.70 15.97
N PHE A 257 -33.49 -1.66 15.12
CA PHE A 257 -32.87 -1.85 13.81
C PHE A 257 -33.17 -0.70 12.84
N ALA A 258 -34.41 -0.19 12.85
CA ALA A 258 -34.77 0.99 12.07
C ALA A 258 -34.02 2.24 12.54
N ALA A 259 -33.95 2.46 13.87
CA ALA A 259 -33.19 3.56 14.45
C ALA A 259 -31.69 3.46 14.16
N PHE A 260 -31.10 2.26 14.25
CA PHE A 260 -29.71 2.01 13.89
C PHE A 260 -29.43 2.33 12.42
N SER A 261 -30.34 1.98 11.51
CA SER A 261 -30.21 2.26 10.06
C SER A 261 -30.18 3.76 9.77
N LEU A 262 -31.06 4.54 10.42
CA LEU A 262 -31.03 6.00 10.31
C LEU A 262 -29.78 6.59 10.97
N GLY A 263 -29.40 6.05 12.14
CA GLY A 263 -28.22 6.47 12.88
C GLY A 263 -26.92 6.30 12.11
N ILE A 264 -26.69 5.14 11.47
CA ILE A 264 -25.45 4.88 10.73
C ILE A 264 -25.30 5.81 9.52
N LEU A 265 -26.39 6.08 8.80
CA LEU A 265 -26.41 7.02 7.69
C LEU A 265 -26.15 8.45 8.17
N PHE A 266 -26.81 8.86 9.25
CA PHE A 266 -26.65 10.19 9.82
C PHE A 266 -25.21 10.42 10.31
N VAL A 267 -24.65 9.50 11.10
CA VAL A 267 -23.29 9.58 11.62
C VAL A 267 -22.27 9.64 10.49
N THR A 268 -22.40 8.76 9.49
CA THR A 268 -21.49 8.72 8.33
C THR A 268 -21.56 10.03 7.55
N HIS A 269 -22.76 10.51 7.24
CA HIS A 269 -22.95 11.76 6.51
C HIS A 269 -22.40 12.96 7.29
N LYS A 270 -22.66 13.02 8.61
CA LYS A 270 -22.13 14.10 9.46
C LYS A 270 -20.62 14.06 9.60
N ALA A 271 -20.01 12.88 9.74
CA ALA A 271 -18.56 12.74 9.78
C ALA A 271 -17.91 13.24 8.47
N ILE A 272 -18.43 12.80 7.32
CA ILE A 272 -17.90 13.18 6.00
C ILE A 272 -18.06 14.68 5.75
N THR A 273 -19.26 15.22 5.93
CA THR A 273 -19.54 16.65 5.66
C THR A 273 -18.74 17.58 6.57
N THR A 274 -18.58 17.21 7.85
CA THR A 274 -17.78 17.98 8.81
C THR A 274 -16.31 18.00 8.39
N SER A 275 -15.70 16.83 8.17
CA SER A 275 -14.28 16.74 7.78
C SER A 275 -14.00 17.38 6.41
N GLN A 276 -14.89 17.22 5.44
CA GLN A 276 -14.76 17.89 4.13
C GLN A 276 -14.78 19.41 4.28
N THR A 277 -15.64 19.95 5.14
CA THR A 277 -15.72 21.41 5.35
C THR A 277 -14.43 21.95 5.96
N ILE A 278 -13.84 21.24 6.92
CA ILE A 278 -12.58 21.62 7.57
C ILE A 278 -11.40 21.51 6.60
N CYS A 279 -11.35 20.47 5.77
CA CYS A 279 -10.23 20.19 4.87
C CYS A 279 -10.35 20.90 3.50
N ARG A 280 -11.51 21.45 3.13
CA ARG A 280 -11.75 22.15 1.86
C ARG A 280 -10.73 23.25 1.52
N PRO A 281 -10.22 24.04 2.48
CA PRO A 281 -9.19 25.04 2.20
C PRO A 281 -7.82 24.47 1.83
N HIS A 282 -7.60 23.17 2.00
CA HIS A 282 -6.31 22.50 1.82
C HIS A 282 -6.39 21.39 0.76
N PRO A 283 -6.42 21.74 -0.55
CA PRO A 283 -6.49 20.75 -1.63
C PRO A 283 -5.26 19.83 -1.69
N GLU A 284 -4.16 20.20 -1.06
CA GLU A 284 -2.93 19.40 -0.96
C GLU A 284 -3.09 18.21 -0.01
N CYS A 285 -4.11 18.23 0.85
CA CYS A 285 -4.49 17.08 1.65
C CYS A 285 -5.39 16.14 0.83
N VAL A 286 -4.74 15.25 0.08
CA VAL A 286 -5.42 14.32 -0.85
C VAL A 286 -6.26 13.28 -0.11
N VAL A 287 -5.81 12.84 1.06
CA VAL A 287 -6.53 11.87 1.90
C VAL A 287 -6.61 12.39 3.32
N PHE A 288 -7.80 12.33 3.91
CA PHE A 288 -8.07 12.73 5.30
C PHE A 288 -9.10 11.79 5.94
N ALA A 289 -9.07 11.68 7.27
CA ALA A 289 -10.02 10.87 8.02
C ALA A 289 -11.39 11.56 8.16
N TYR A 290 -12.48 10.80 8.08
CA TYR A 290 -13.84 11.32 8.34
C TYR A 290 -14.19 11.17 9.81
N ARG A 291 -14.36 12.30 10.50
CA ARG A 291 -14.56 12.35 11.96
C ARG A 291 -15.71 13.30 12.31
N TRP A 292 -16.59 12.85 13.18
CA TRP A 292 -17.72 13.65 13.69
C TRP A 292 -17.38 14.29 15.04
N TYR A 293 -16.28 15.03 15.09
CA TYR A 293 -15.98 15.96 16.18
C TYR A 293 -15.44 17.26 15.59
N TYR A 294 -15.78 18.38 16.22
CA TYR A 294 -15.33 19.69 15.77
C TYR A 294 -13.84 19.84 16.14
N SER A 295 -13.01 20.03 15.12
CA SER A 295 -11.59 20.33 15.26
C SER A 295 -11.29 21.49 14.32
N GLU A 296 -10.45 22.42 14.77
CA GLU A 296 -9.95 23.50 13.91
C GLU A 296 -8.96 22.95 12.86
N PHE A 297 -8.35 21.80 13.13
CA PHE A 297 -7.34 21.19 12.28
C PHE A 297 -7.93 20.08 11.40
N CYS A 298 -7.59 20.10 10.11
CA CYS A 298 -7.91 19.04 9.17
C CYS A 298 -7.17 17.74 9.57
N PRO A 299 -7.86 16.60 9.77
CA PRO A 299 -7.25 15.32 10.09
C PRO A 299 -6.60 14.68 8.85
N CYS A 300 -5.58 15.35 8.31
CA CYS A 300 -4.91 14.94 7.09
C CYS A 300 -4.11 13.65 7.28
N LYS A 301 -4.26 12.73 6.34
CA LYS A 301 -3.54 11.44 6.28
C LYS A 301 -2.44 11.46 5.23
N ALA A 302 -2.70 12.07 4.06
CA ALA A 302 -1.74 12.18 2.99
C ALA A 302 -1.68 13.61 2.45
N LEU A 303 -0.52 14.25 2.64
CA LEU A 303 -0.19 15.56 2.09
C LEU A 303 0.68 15.35 0.86
N VAL A 304 0.16 15.72 -0.30
CA VAL A 304 0.86 15.63 -1.59
C VAL A 304 0.79 16.99 -2.26
N THR A 305 1.94 17.62 -2.47
CA THR A 305 2.01 18.89 -3.21
C THR A 305 3.31 18.99 -3.99
N GLY A 306 3.25 19.74 -5.10
CA GLY A 306 4.41 19.97 -5.94
C GLY A 306 4.15 19.70 -7.41
N ASN A 307 4.97 20.33 -8.24
CA ASN A 307 4.97 20.08 -9.69
C ASN A 307 6.24 19.30 -10.05
N ARG A 308 6.15 18.27 -10.89
CA ARG A 308 7.30 17.50 -11.38
C ARG A 308 8.09 18.24 -12.47
N ALA A 309 7.47 19.20 -13.15
CA ALA A 309 8.07 20.02 -14.20
C ALA A 309 7.77 21.50 -13.93
N PRO A 310 8.48 22.14 -12.99
CA PRO A 310 8.23 23.52 -12.62
C PRO A 310 8.72 24.48 -13.72
N TYR A 311 7.91 25.48 -14.05
CA TYR A 311 8.32 26.62 -14.89
C TYR A 311 9.20 27.60 -14.11
N GLU A 312 8.78 27.97 -12.89
CA GLU A 312 9.53 28.85 -11.99
C GLU A 312 10.31 28.02 -10.94
N TRP A 313 11.62 28.23 -10.86
CA TRP A 313 12.52 27.45 -10.01
C TRP A 313 13.32 28.29 -9.01
N THR A 314 13.51 29.58 -9.31
CA THR A 314 14.33 30.46 -8.48
C THR A 314 13.62 30.77 -7.17
N HIS A 315 12.29 30.95 -7.23
CA HIS A 315 11.45 31.26 -6.07
C HIS A 315 10.32 30.22 -5.92
N PRO A 316 10.62 29.00 -5.45
CA PRO A 316 9.59 27.99 -5.22
C PRO A 316 8.65 28.43 -4.09
N ILE A 317 7.38 28.00 -4.18
CA ILE A 317 6.36 28.30 -3.16
C ILE A 317 6.79 27.72 -1.81
N ASP A 318 6.78 28.54 -0.77
CA ASP A 318 7.05 28.12 0.61
C ASP A 318 5.92 27.26 1.16
N ALA A 319 6.26 26.03 1.55
CA ALA A 319 5.35 25.05 2.10
C ALA A 319 5.34 25.03 3.64
N THR A 320 6.17 25.81 4.33
CA THR A 320 6.36 25.75 5.79
C THR A 320 5.05 25.91 6.55
N ASN A 321 4.29 26.98 6.27
CA ASN A 321 3.01 27.25 6.95
C ASN A 321 1.93 26.21 6.60
N MET A 322 1.94 25.71 5.37
CA MET A 322 1.00 24.70 4.92
C MET A 322 1.26 23.34 5.60
N VAL A 323 2.52 22.90 5.63
CA VAL A 323 2.92 21.66 6.33
C VAL A 323 2.62 21.81 7.81
N LYS A 324 2.91 22.95 8.43
CA LYS A 324 2.55 23.26 9.82
C LYS A 324 1.05 23.08 10.08
N ALA A 325 0.19 23.71 9.27
CA ALA A 325 -1.26 23.62 9.44
C ALA A 325 -1.80 22.19 9.27
N LEU A 326 -1.29 21.44 8.29
CA LEU A 326 -1.77 20.08 7.98
C LEU A 326 -1.17 18.99 8.88
N THR A 327 -0.10 19.29 9.61
CA THR A 327 0.51 18.39 10.61
C THR A 327 -0.02 18.62 12.02
N ALA A 328 -0.70 19.75 12.27
CA ALA A 328 -1.23 20.11 13.59
C ALA A 328 -2.19 19.07 14.19
N ALA A 329 -2.90 18.30 13.35
CA ALA A 329 -3.78 17.22 13.82
C ALA A 329 -3.03 15.94 14.25
N GLY A 330 -1.73 15.81 13.94
CA GLY A 330 -0.90 14.64 14.28
C GLY A 330 -1.28 13.34 13.55
N THR A 331 -2.11 13.41 12.51
CA THR A 331 -2.67 12.24 11.81
C THR A 331 -1.90 11.82 10.57
N LEU A 332 -0.86 12.56 10.17
CA LEU A 332 -0.21 12.40 8.87
C LEU A 332 0.53 11.05 8.77
N GLU A 333 0.28 10.32 7.68
CA GLU A 333 0.94 9.05 7.34
C GLU A 333 1.86 9.19 6.11
N THR A 334 1.50 10.09 5.18
CA THR A 334 2.26 10.38 3.96
C THR A 334 2.55 11.88 3.85
N LEU A 335 3.82 12.24 3.69
CA LEU A 335 4.29 13.56 3.32
C LEU A 335 5.09 13.48 2.02
N GLN A 336 4.54 14.05 0.94
CA GLN A 336 5.22 14.15 -0.35
C GLN A 336 5.26 15.60 -0.84
N LEU A 337 6.48 16.15 -0.94
CA LEU A 337 6.74 17.51 -1.43
C LEU A 337 7.69 17.45 -2.64
N ILE A 338 7.32 18.13 -3.73
CA ILE A 338 8.14 18.24 -4.93
C ILE A 338 8.24 19.72 -5.33
N ASN A 339 9.45 20.27 -5.47
CA ASN A 339 9.64 21.66 -5.92
C ASN A 339 8.86 22.69 -5.09
N ARG A 340 8.97 22.58 -3.77
CA ARG A 340 8.44 23.52 -2.76
C ARG A 340 9.55 23.94 -1.82
N GLN A 341 9.50 25.11 -1.22
CA GLN A 341 10.50 25.46 -0.21
C GLN A 341 10.10 24.85 1.14
N LEU A 342 10.99 24.06 1.72
CA LEU A 342 10.88 23.59 3.11
C LEU A 342 12.30 23.42 3.67
N THR A 343 12.83 24.51 4.24
CA THR A 343 14.20 24.56 4.76
C THR A 343 14.39 23.72 6.02
N ARG A 344 13.36 23.61 6.86
CA ARG A 344 13.33 22.84 8.11
C ARG A 344 11.95 22.21 8.30
N PHE A 345 11.90 21.11 9.05
CA PHE A 345 10.62 20.55 9.46
C PHE A 345 9.96 21.39 10.56
N PRO A 346 8.65 21.69 10.46
CA PRO A 346 7.93 22.35 11.54
C PRO A 346 7.80 21.42 12.74
N ASP A 347 7.80 21.98 13.95
CA ASP A 347 7.72 21.20 15.19
C ASP A 347 6.44 20.36 15.29
N GLU A 348 5.35 20.83 14.69
CA GLU A 348 4.06 20.12 14.63
C GLU A 348 4.17 18.76 13.92
N LEU A 349 5.09 18.61 12.96
CA LEU A 349 5.32 17.34 12.26
C LEU A 349 5.82 16.25 13.21
N ARG A 350 6.45 16.60 14.34
CA ARG A 350 6.87 15.64 15.37
C ARG A 350 5.71 14.80 15.92
N SER A 351 4.50 15.37 16.01
CA SER A 351 3.31 14.70 16.53
C SER A 351 2.78 13.58 15.62
N CYS A 352 3.25 13.53 14.36
CA CYS A 352 2.84 12.55 13.37
C CYS A 352 3.58 11.21 13.54
N HIS A 353 3.39 10.54 14.67
CA HIS A 353 4.07 9.27 15.01
C HIS A 353 3.75 8.11 14.05
N ASN A 354 2.67 8.23 13.27
CA ASN A 354 2.23 7.24 12.27
C ASN A 354 2.77 7.53 10.86
N LEU A 355 3.71 8.47 10.70
CA LEU A 355 4.32 8.77 9.41
C LEU A 355 5.05 7.52 8.87
N LYS A 356 4.59 7.03 7.72
CA LYS A 356 5.12 5.84 7.03
C LYS A 356 5.89 6.23 5.77
N TYR A 357 5.52 7.34 5.15
CA TYR A 357 6.06 7.76 3.87
C TYR A 357 6.51 9.21 3.90
N LEU A 358 7.80 9.43 3.67
CA LEU A 358 8.39 10.76 3.57
C LEU A 358 9.19 10.87 2.27
N SER A 359 8.72 11.72 1.36
CA SER A 359 9.38 11.99 0.08
C SER A 359 9.49 13.50 -0.14
N ILE A 360 10.71 14.01 -0.14
CA ILE A 360 10.99 15.44 -0.30
C ILE A 360 11.98 15.58 -1.44
N VAL A 361 11.54 16.18 -2.54
CA VAL A 361 12.34 16.29 -3.76
C VAL A 361 12.49 17.75 -4.13
N ASN A 362 13.74 18.20 -4.29
CA ASN A 362 14.08 19.56 -4.69
C ASN A 362 13.51 20.65 -3.76
N CYS A 363 13.44 20.39 -2.45
CA CYS A 363 12.81 21.31 -1.48
C CYS A 363 13.75 22.16 -0.63
N ALA A 364 15.06 22.11 -0.91
CA ALA A 364 16.09 22.91 -0.22
C ALA A 364 16.15 22.71 1.31
N ILE A 365 15.82 21.51 1.80
CA ILE A 365 15.94 21.18 3.23
C ILE A 365 17.40 21.18 3.68
N GLU A 366 17.70 21.88 4.76
CA GLU A 366 19.08 22.11 5.24
C GLU A 366 19.48 21.25 6.43
N GLU A 367 18.49 20.88 7.26
CA GLU A 367 18.69 20.05 8.45
C GLU A 367 17.43 19.24 8.76
N LEU A 368 17.63 18.05 9.35
CA LEU A 368 16.56 17.31 10.00
C LEU A 368 16.62 17.61 11.50
N PRO A 369 15.47 17.87 12.16
CA PRO A 369 15.44 18.10 13.59
C PRO A 369 15.82 16.82 14.36
N ILE A 370 16.37 16.99 15.57
CA ILE A 370 16.85 15.88 16.42
C ILE A 370 15.73 14.87 16.72
N TRP A 371 14.48 15.34 16.80
CA TRP A 371 13.32 14.49 17.05
C TRP A 371 12.92 13.62 15.83
N ALA A 372 13.53 13.78 14.65
CA ALA A 372 13.21 12.98 13.47
C ALA A 372 13.45 11.47 13.68
N LYS A 373 14.30 11.10 14.65
CA LYS A 373 14.51 9.71 15.10
C LYS A 373 13.29 9.05 15.75
N GLU A 374 12.28 9.85 16.14
CA GLU A 374 11.03 9.37 16.75
C GLU A 374 10.05 8.76 15.73
N PHE A 375 10.35 8.81 14.42
CA PHE A 375 9.54 8.23 13.36
C PHE A 375 9.73 6.71 13.19
N HIS A 376 9.35 5.96 14.22
CA HIS A 376 9.53 4.49 14.27
C HIS A 376 8.71 3.70 13.23
N ASN A 377 7.65 4.31 12.69
CA ASN A 377 6.78 3.72 11.68
C ASN A 377 7.20 4.05 10.24
N LEU A 378 8.29 4.80 10.05
CA LEU A 378 8.72 5.21 8.73
C LEU A 378 9.16 4.00 7.90
N GLU A 379 8.52 3.77 6.76
CA GLU A 379 8.83 2.68 5.83
C GLU A 379 9.65 3.17 4.63
N PHE A 380 9.44 4.41 4.22
CA PHE A 380 10.03 5.00 3.03
C PHE A 380 10.55 6.41 3.31
N LEU A 381 11.85 6.60 3.11
CA LEU A 381 12.52 7.89 3.22
C LEU A 381 13.24 8.21 1.92
N GLN A 382 12.80 9.27 1.24
CA GLN A 382 13.49 9.84 0.09
C GLN A 382 13.70 11.34 0.32
N ILE A 383 14.95 11.77 0.31
CA ILE A 383 15.29 13.20 0.31
C ILE A 383 16.26 13.48 -0.84
N GLU A 384 15.82 14.35 -1.75
CA GLU A 384 16.62 14.83 -2.87
C GLU A 384 16.78 16.35 -2.72
N GLY A 385 18.03 16.80 -2.66
CA GLY A 385 18.39 18.20 -2.53
C GLY A 385 17.97 19.04 -3.73
N LYS A 386 18.07 20.37 -3.58
CA LYS A 386 17.84 21.35 -4.65
C LYS A 386 19.18 21.88 -5.16
N VAL A 387 19.37 21.97 -6.47
CA VAL A 387 20.56 22.59 -7.07
C VAL A 387 20.65 24.06 -6.65
N GLY A 388 21.85 24.51 -6.25
CA GLY A 388 22.10 25.87 -5.81
C GLY A 388 21.68 26.18 -4.36
N SER A 389 21.12 25.21 -3.63
CA SER A 389 20.80 25.35 -2.20
C SER A 389 21.85 24.68 -1.32
N LYS A 390 21.88 25.03 -0.03
CA LYS A 390 22.83 24.42 0.93
C LYS A 390 22.61 22.91 1.08
N ASN A 391 21.35 22.47 1.03
CA ASN A 391 20.93 21.08 1.22
C ASN A 391 21.40 20.48 2.58
N LEU A 392 20.98 19.25 2.86
CA LEU A 392 21.35 18.53 4.09
C LEU A 392 22.86 18.40 4.28
N GLY A 393 23.29 18.61 5.53
CA GLY A 393 24.58 18.16 6.04
C GLY A 393 24.54 16.72 6.56
N ASN A 394 25.51 16.36 7.40
CA ASN A 394 25.51 15.07 8.08
C ASN A 394 24.30 14.93 9.01
N PHE A 395 23.74 13.72 9.07
CA PHE A 395 22.71 13.38 10.06
C PHE A 395 23.30 13.20 11.45
N GLU A 396 22.42 13.30 12.44
CA GLU A 396 22.70 12.85 13.80
C GLU A 396 23.05 11.37 13.82
N ALA A 397 24.00 11.00 14.68
CA ALA A 397 24.58 9.65 14.72
C ALA A 397 23.54 8.56 15.07
N ASP A 398 22.50 8.92 15.81
CA ASP A 398 21.46 8.02 16.31
C ASP A 398 20.16 8.05 15.48
N LEU A 399 20.14 8.74 14.33
CA LEU A 399 18.92 8.91 13.52
C LEU A 399 18.26 7.56 13.17
N PHE A 400 19.04 6.58 12.74
CA PHE A 400 18.54 5.25 12.34
C PHE A 400 18.62 4.19 13.45
N SER A 401 18.86 4.60 14.70
CA SER A 401 19.02 3.66 15.83
C SER A 401 17.75 2.88 16.19
N HIS A 402 16.56 3.41 15.88
CA HIS A 402 15.28 2.77 16.17
C HIS A 402 14.25 3.00 15.05
N MET A 403 14.52 2.45 13.86
CA MET A 403 13.65 2.53 12.69
C MET A 403 13.31 1.13 12.14
N PRO A 404 12.63 0.27 12.92
CA PRO A 404 12.42 -1.14 12.57
C PRO A 404 11.63 -1.34 11.28
N ASN A 405 10.82 -0.37 10.87
CA ASN A 405 9.96 -0.48 9.68
C ASN A 405 10.60 0.08 8.41
N LEU A 406 11.76 0.74 8.50
CA LEU A 406 12.39 1.41 7.37
C LEU A 406 12.86 0.38 6.34
N ARG A 407 12.35 0.50 5.12
CA ARG A 407 12.62 -0.42 4.01
C ARG A 407 13.38 0.24 2.88
N TYR A 408 13.12 1.51 2.64
CA TYR A 408 13.68 2.24 1.50
C TYR A 408 14.31 3.55 1.97
N LEU A 409 15.61 3.70 1.70
CA LEU A 409 16.37 4.92 1.94
C LEU A 409 16.98 5.41 0.63
N GLN A 410 16.57 6.60 0.20
CA GLN A 410 17.18 7.30 -0.91
C GLN A 410 17.62 8.70 -0.48
N LEU A 411 18.89 9.02 -0.74
CA LEU A 411 19.45 10.34 -0.54
C LEU A 411 20.14 10.81 -1.81
N GLY A 412 19.92 12.07 -2.18
CA GLY A 412 20.63 12.61 -3.33
C GLY A 412 20.83 14.11 -3.33
N LEU A 413 21.88 14.54 -4.02
CA LEU A 413 22.27 15.95 -4.18
C LEU A 413 22.63 16.66 -2.85
N HIS A 414 23.21 15.94 -1.88
CA HIS A 414 23.65 16.50 -0.60
C HIS A 414 25.18 16.59 -0.51
N GLN A 415 25.76 17.65 -1.08
CA GLN A 415 27.22 17.82 -1.19
C GLN A 415 27.92 18.02 0.17
N ARG A 416 27.22 18.52 1.19
CA ARG A 416 27.74 18.75 2.54
C ARG A 416 27.75 17.49 3.41
N MET A 417 27.12 16.42 2.95
CA MET A 417 27.08 15.15 3.66
C MET A 417 28.34 14.36 3.34
N THR A 418 29.18 14.16 4.36
CA THR A 418 30.45 13.45 4.28
C THR A 418 30.38 12.03 4.84
N ARG A 419 29.44 11.78 5.75
CA ARG A 419 29.21 10.48 6.39
C ARG A 419 27.73 10.21 6.60
N LEU A 420 27.37 8.93 6.61
CA LEU A 420 26.04 8.47 7.00
C LEU A 420 26.11 7.78 8.38
N PRO A 421 25.08 7.94 9.22
CA PRO A 421 25.02 7.24 10.50
C PRO A 421 24.84 5.72 10.29
N PRO A 422 25.24 4.89 11.26
CA PRO A 422 25.00 3.45 11.24
C PRO A 422 23.51 3.11 11.07
N MET A 423 23.22 2.03 10.35
CA MET A 423 21.85 1.62 10.02
C MET A 423 21.42 0.35 10.76
N ASP A 424 22.10 -0.04 11.84
CA ASP A 424 21.84 -1.27 12.60
C ASP A 424 20.43 -1.33 13.21
N GLY A 425 19.84 -0.17 13.50
CA GLY A 425 18.47 -0.03 14.00
C GLY A 425 17.38 -0.08 12.93
N ALA A 426 17.75 -0.31 11.66
CA ALA A 426 16.85 -0.41 10.51
C ALA A 426 16.91 -1.79 9.84
N PRO A 427 16.54 -2.88 10.55
CA PRO A 427 16.81 -4.23 10.08
C PRO A 427 16.05 -4.66 8.82
N ASN A 428 14.94 -4.01 8.52
CA ASN A 428 14.12 -4.30 7.34
C ASN A 428 14.54 -3.47 6.11
N LEU A 429 15.68 -2.78 6.16
CA LEU A 429 16.17 -1.95 5.06
C LEU A 429 16.54 -2.83 3.87
N TYR A 430 15.73 -2.75 2.81
CA TYR A 430 15.90 -3.54 1.59
C TYR A 430 16.57 -2.75 0.45
N CYS A 431 16.45 -1.41 0.46
CA CYS A 431 16.94 -0.57 -0.63
C CYS A 431 17.67 0.66 -0.12
N LEU A 432 18.92 0.82 -0.56
CA LEU A 432 19.79 1.96 -0.32
C LEU A 432 20.21 2.59 -1.65
N ILE A 433 19.83 3.85 -1.87
CA ILE A 433 20.19 4.59 -3.08
C ILE A 433 20.86 5.90 -2.68
N LEU A 434 22.09 6.11 -3.15
CA LEU A 434 22.82 7.35 -2.99
C LEU A 434 23.13 7.93 -4.36
N ALA A 435 22.68 9.16 -4.62
CA ALA A 435 22.82 9.79 -5.93
C ALA A 435 23.42 11.21 -5.84
N ARG A 436 24.48 11.50 -6.60
CA ARG A 436 25.17 12.81 -6.57
C ARG A 436 25.64 13.23 -5.18
N MET A 437 26.07 12.26 -4.39
CA MET A 437 26.60 12.46 -3.04
C MET A 437 28.11 12.67 -3.12
N ASN A 438 28.53 13.81 -3.67
CA ASN A 438 29.95 14.06 -3.95
C ASN A 438 30.81 14.26 -2.70
N GLY A 439 30.21 14.47 -1.53
CA GLY A 439 30.92 14.64 -0.26
C GLY A 439 31.23 13.34 0.48
N ILE A 440 30.52 12.24 0.17
CA ILE A 440 30.63 10.99 0.91
C ILE A 440 31.93 10.26 0.56
N THR A 441 32.68 9.85 1.58
CA THR A 441 33.99 9.18 1.41
C THR A 441 33.93 7.68 1.72
N GLU A 442 33.04 7.28 2.62
CA GLU A 442 32.86 5.91 3.09
C GLU A 442 31.37 5.63 3.35
N LEU A 443 30.98 4.35 3.29
CA LEU A 443 29.67 3.90 3.72
C LEU A 443 29.75 3.31 5.13
N PRO A 444 28.72 3.49 5.98
CA PRO A 444 28.66 2.86 7.29
C PRO A 444 28.61 1.34 7.14
N SER A 445 29.16 0.62 8.12
CA SER A 445 29.18 -0.85 8.12
C SER A 445 27.79 -1.42 7.87
N LEU A 446 27.68 -2.32 6.89
CA LEU A 446 26.45 -3.06 6.59
C LEU A 446 26.51 -4.36 7.39
N THR A 447 25.84 -4.38 8.55
CA THR A 447 25.81 -5.55 9.44
C THR A 447 24.72 -6.53 9.02
N HIS A 448 24.73 -7.76 9.56
CA HIS A 448 23.65 -8.72 9.37
C HIS A 448 22.26 -8.21 9.80
N ALA A 449 22.21 -7.15 10.63
CA ALA A 449 20.95 -6.56 11.04
C ALA A 449 20.21 -5.97 9.83
N SER A 450 20.92 -5.34 8.91
CA SER A 450 20.35 -4.59 7.79
C SER A 450 20.88 -5.14 6.47
N GLN A 451 20.03 -5.87 5.73
CA GLN A 451 20.40 -6.59 4.51
C GLN A 451 19.76 -5.95 3.26
N PRO A 452 20.35 -4.88 2.70
CA PRO A 452 19.81 -4.26 1.50
C PRO A 452 20.02 -5.16 0.28
N ASP A 453 18.93 -5.71 -0.24
CA ASP A 453 18.90 -6.44 -1.52
C ASP A 453 19.30 -5.54 -2.70
N ARG A 454 19.04 -4.23 -2.61
CA ARG A 454 19.32 -3.25 -3.65
C ARG A 454 20.19 -2.11 -3.14
N VAL A 455 21.40 -2.03 -3.66
CA VAL A 455 22.34 -0.92 -3.42
C VAL A 455 22.67 -0.23 -4.74
N GLU A 456 22.37 1.06 -4.84
CA GLU A 456 22.68 1.88 -6.01
C GLU A 456 23.47 3.11 -5.62
N LEU A 457 24.67 3.24 -6.18
CA LEU A 457 25.60 4.33 -5.94
C LEU A 457 25.80 5.07 -7.25
N THR A 458 25.18 6.23 -7.39
CA THR A 458 25.19 7.01 -8.64
C THR A 458 25.94 8.32 -8.44
N MET A 459 26.96 8.60 -9.24
CA MET A 459 27.74 9.85 -9.16
C MET A 459 28.22 10.14 -7.72
N VAL A 460 28.90 9.18 -7.09
CA VAL A 460 29.44 9.33 -5.73
C VAL A 460 30.96 9.51 -5.78
N LYS A 461 31.39 10.60 -6.45
CA LYS A 461 32.79 10.80 -6.89
C LYS A 461 33.83 10.42 -5.83
N ARG A 462 33.68 10.92 -4.59
CA ARG A 462 34.68 10.79 -3.52
C ARG A 462 34.62 9.48 -2.72
N LEU A 463 33.69 8.58 -3.02
CA LEU A 463 33.56 7.32 -2.31
C LEU A 463 34.80 6.44 -2.60
N ALA A 464 35.65 6.27 -1.59
CA ALA A 464 36.96 5.64 -1.72
C ALA A 464 36.89 4.12 -1.55
N TRP A 465 36.01 3.63 -0.69
CA TRP A 465 35.80 2.21 -0.43
C TRP A 465 34.39 1.97 0.12
N ILE A 466 33.97 0.70 0.14
CA ILE A 466 32.71 0.27 0.77
C ILE A 466 33.00 -0.88 1.74
N PRO A 467 32.22 -1.02 2.83
CA PRO A 467 32.40 -2.11 3.78
C PRO A 467 32.14 -3.46 3.11
N ASP A 468 32.64 -4.53 3.75
CA ASP A 468 32.47 -5.90 3.26
C ASP A 468 30.99 -6.24 3.04
N LEU A 469 30.65 -6.74 1.85
CA LEU A 469 29.30 -7.14 1.48
C LEU A 469 28.96 -8.59 1.87
N LYS A 470 29.93 -9.35 2.41
CA LYS A 470 29.70 -10.72 2.91
C LYS A 470 28.50 -10.85 3.87
N PRO A 471 28.24 -9.92 4.80
CA PRO A 471 27.12 -10.06 5.75
C PRO A 471 25.71 -9.96 5.15
N ILE A 472 25.59 -9.46 3.91
CA ILE A 472 24.32 -9.10 3.28
C ILE A 472 24.00 -9.94 2.02
N ASP A 473 24.70 -11.05 1.80
CA ASP A 473 24.48 -11.96 0.65
C ASP A 473 23.16 -12.77 0.82
N PRO A 474 22.26 -12.81 -0.18
CA PRO A 474 22.44 -12.37 -1.56
C PRO A 474 21.89 -10.99 -1.93
N VAL A 475 22.80 -10.07 -2.28
CA VAL A 475 22.46 -8.83 -2.98
C VAL A 475 21.84 -9.16 -4.35
N VAL A 476 20.60 -8.71 -4.54
CA VAL A 476 19.80 -8.92 -5.76
C VAL A 476 20.15 -7.89 -6.83
N HIS A 477 20.48 -6.67 -6.42
CA HIS A 477 20.78 -5.57 -7.32
C HIS A 477 21.91 -4.68 -6.78
N PHE A 478 23.02 -4.62 -7.50
CA PHE A 478 24.13 -3.73 -7.21
C PHE A 478 24.48 -2.89 -8.44
N ALA A 479 24.68 -1.59 -8.25
CA ALA A 479 25.14 -0.69 -9.30
C ALA A 479 26.03 0.42 -8.73
N VAL A 480 27.12 0.71 -9.45
CA VAL A 480 28.00 1.86 -9.23
C VAL A 480 28.05 2.63 -10.53
N TYR A 481 27.09 3.53 -10.72
CA TYR A 481 26.84 4.23 -11.98
C TYR A 481 27.50 5.62 -12.00
N GLN A 482 28.12 5.97 -13.14
CA GLN A 482 28.90 7.20 -13.32
C GLN A 482 30.04 7.41 -12.30
N GLY A 483 30.66 6.29 -11.90
CA GLY A 483 31.96 6.20 -11.22
C GLY A 483 32.09 6.76 -9.81
N ALA A 484 33.19 6.37 -9.18
CA ALA A 484 33.62 6.69 -7.81
C ALA A 484 35.13 6.41 -7.69
N TYR A 485 35.81 6.95 -6.68
CA TYR A 485 37.24 6.68 -6.45
C TYR A 485 37.52 5.18 -6.26
N LEU A 486 36.62 4.43 -5.62
CA LEU A 486 36.73 2.98 -5.46
C LEU A 486 36.90 2.20 -6.77
N CYS A 487 36.56 2.79 -7.92
CA CYS A 487 36.70 2.15 -9.22
C CYS A 487 38.13 2.16 -9.76
N CYS A 488 39.03 2.97 -9.19
CA CYS A 488 40.36 3.20 -9.74
C CYS A 488 41.45 3.51 -8.68
N ASN A 489 41.11 3.63 -7.40
CA ASN A 489 42.08 3.94 -6.34
C ASN A 489 42.77 2.71 -5.74
N GLY A 490 42.54 1.50 -6.28
CA GLY A 490 43.09 0.25 -5.74
C GLY A 490 42.12 -0.59 -4.91
N PHE A 491 40.91 -0.11 -4.61
CA PHE A 491 39.90 -0.88 -3.85
C PHE A 491 39.58 -2.23 -4.49
N LEU A 492 39.44 -2.27 -5.82
CA LEU A 492 39.17 -3.48 -6.60
C LEU A 492 40.45 -4.28 -6.96
N GLY A 493 41.61 -3.91 -6.40
CA GLY A 493 42.89 -4.61 -6.56
C GLY A 493 43.91 -3.89 -7.45
N THR A 494 43.48 -3.10 -8.43
CA THR A 494 44.38 -2.28 -9.27
C THR A 494 44.13 -0.80 -9.05
N CYS A 495 45.21 -0.04 -8.86
CA CYS A 495 45.15 1.42 -8.83
C CYS A 495 45.52 1.98 -10.20
N ASP A 496 44.60 2.74 -10.79
CA ASP A 496 44.76 3.42 -12.07
C ASP A 496 44.38 4.90 -11.93
N LEU A 497 45.37 5.73 -11.59
CA LEU A 497 45.19 7.18 -11.48
C LEU A 497 45.08 7.88 -12.85
N SER A 498 45.28 7.15 -13.96
CA SER A 498 45.03 7.70 -15.30
C SER A 498 43.52 7.80 -15.59
N ASN A 499 42.70 7.04 -14.86
CA ASN A 499 41.26 7.08 -14.96
C ASN A 499 40.72 8.49 -14.61
N PRO A 500 39.85 9.10 -15.46
CA PRO A 500 39.29 10.42 -15.20
C PRO A 500 38.64 10.61 -13.82
N PHE A 501 38.11 9.55 -13.22
CA PHE A 501 37.53 9.61 -11.88
C PHE A 501 38.57 9.77 -10.78
N CYS A 502 39.78 9.22 -10.95
CA CYS A 502 40.83 9.20 -9.94
C CYS A 502 41.90 10.28 -10.13
N LYS A 503 41.68 11.28 -10.99
CA LYS A 503 42.64 12.39 -11.19
C LYS A 503 42.93 13.17 -9.91
N ASP A 504 41.97 13.26 -8.99
CA ASP A 504 42.05 14.03 -7.74
C ASP A 504 42.16 13.13 -6.49
N THR A 505 42.67 11.89 -6.62
CA THR A 505 42.87 10.96 -5.49
C THR A 505 44.24 10.28 -5.55
N THR A 506 44.64 9.69 -4.43
CA THR A 506 45.80 8.79 -4.34
C THR A 506 45.35 7.34 -4.27
N CYS A 507 46.26 6.40 -4.56
CA CYS A 507 46.02 4.98 -4.33
C CYS A 507 45.83 4.69 -2.84
N LEU A 508 45.02 3.69 -2.52
CA LEU A 508 44.89 3.15 -1.17
C LEU A 508 46.24 2.57 -0.73
N GLY A 509 46.72 3.03 0.43
CA GLY A 509 48.02 2.63 0.98
C GLY A 509 47.95 1.43 1.93
N ASP A 510 46.76 1.11 2.45
CA ASP A 510 46.57 0.07 3.47
C ASP A 510 45.69 -1.07 2.94
N GLY A 511 46.08 -2.31 3.22
CA GLY A 511 45.39 -3.51 2.70
C GLY A 511 44.02 -3.77 3.35
N SER A 512 43.76 -3.13 4.49
CA SER A 512 42.52 -3.24 5.29
C SER A 512 41.29 -2.67 4.59
N GLU A 513 41.48 -1.71 3.68
CA GLU A 513 40.41 -1.05 2.92
C GLU A 513 40.17 -1.71 1.56
N MET A 514 40.92 -2.74 1.19
CA MET A 514 40.73 -3.46 -0.07
C MET A 514 39.47 -4.33 -0.05
N ALA A 515 38.83 -4.49 -1.21
CA ALA A 515 37.66 -5.32 -1.35
C ALA A 515 37.96 -6.78 -0.96
N THR A 516 37.14 -7.35 -0.08
CA THR A 516 37.22 -8.77 0.28
C THR A 516 36.89 -9.65 -0.93
N PRO A 517 37.28 -10.95 -0.91
CA PRO A 517 36.90 -11.87 -1.98
C PRO A 517 35.38 -11.97 -2.20
N ALA A 518 34.59 -11.87 -1.13
CA ALA A 518 33.13 -11.87 -1.22
C ALA A 518 32.60 -10.59 -1.90
N THR A 519 33.15 -9.43 -1.55
CA THR A 519 32.79 -8.16 -2.17
C THR A 519 33.18 -8.14 -3.66
N LEU A 520 34.37 -8.64 -4.01
CA LEU A 520 34.81 -8.77 -5.40
C LEU A 520 33.88 -9.68 -6.22
N GLN A 521 33.34 -10.76 -5.64
CA GLN A 521 32.34 -11.60 -6.32
C GLN A 521 31.07 -10.82 -6.67
N VAL A 522 30.60 -9.92 -5.79
CA VAL A 522 29.46 -9.04 -6.08
C VAL A 522 29.77 -8.10 -7.23
N PHE A 523 30.93 -7.42 -7.21
CA PHE A 523 31.35 -6.56 -8.33
C PHE A 523 31.44 -7.32 -9.66
N ASN A 524 31.99 -8.53 -9.66
CA ASN A 524 32.09 -9.37 -10.85
C ASN A 524 30.70 -9.81 -11.36
N LYS A 525 29.80 -10.20 -10.46
CA LYS A 525 28.40 -10.56 -10.77
C LYS A 525 27.65 -9.41 -11.46
N PHE A 526 27.92 -8.17 -11.07
CA PHE A 526 27.27 -6.97 -11.62
C PHE A 526 28.20 -6.12 -12.50
N SER A 527 29.23 -6.74 -13.10
CA SER A 527 30.28 -6.06 -13.90
C SER A 527 29.76 -5.09 -14.96
N ALA A 528 28.61 -5.40 -15.58
CA ALA A 528 27.96 -4.54 -16.58
C ALA A 528 27.27 -3.28 -16.01
N ARG A 529 27.29 -3.04 -14.70
CA ARG A 529 26.58 -1.94 -14.01
C ARG A 529 27.44 -1.21 -12.99
N VAL A 530 28.73 -1.55 -12.92
CA VAL A 530 29.67 -1.00 -11.95
C VAL A 530 30.81 -0.34 -12.69
N CYS A 531 31.21 0.84 -12.21
CA CYS A 531 32.38 1.57 -12.70
C CYS A 531 32.34 1.90 -14.20
N GLU A 532 31.13 2.15 -14.74
CA GLU A 532 30.97 2.66 -16.10
C GLU A 532 31.62 4.04 -16.27
N PRO A 533 32.19 4.34 -17.46
CA PRO A 533 32.83 5.62 -17.75
C PRO A 533 31.83 6.78 -17.70
N TYR A 534 32.24 7.90 -17.09
CA TYR A 534 31.44 9.12 -17.04
C TYR A 534 31.52 9.86 -18.38
N SER A 535 30.35 10.23 -18.91
CA SER A 535 30.22 10.94 -20.19
C SER A 535 30.80 12.37 -20.18
N GLY A 536 31.15 12.92 -19.01
CA GLY A 536 31.72 14.27 -18.90
C GLY A 536 30.69 15.39 -18.92
N LEU A 537 29.43 15.10 -19.28
CA LEU A 537 28.40 16.10 -19.54
C LEU A 537 27.61 16.41 -18.28
N SER A 538 27.66 17.66 -17.82
CA SER A 538 26.88 18.12 -16.68
C SER A 538 25.40 18.23 -17.06
N GLN A 539 24.56 17.42 -16.42
CA GLN A 539 23.10 17.50 -16.51
C GLN A 539 22.50 18.43 -15.44
N THR A 540 23.31 19.36 -14.92
CA THR A 540 22.87 20.28 -13.86
C THR A 540 22.29 21.55 -14.49
N PRO A 541 21.05 21.93 -14.19
CA PRO A 541 20.46 23.16 -14.72
C PRO A 541 21.27 24.40 -14.31
N THR A 542 21.52 25.30 -15.27
CA THR A 542 22.11 26.63 -15.05
C THR A 542 21.17 27.69 -15.64
N PRO A 543 21.28 28.97 -15.23
CA PRO A 543 20.45 30.04 -15.80
C PRO A 543 20.51 30.06 -17.34
N THR A 544 21.69 29.83 -17.91
CA THR A 544 21.89 29.76 -19.36
C THR A 544 21.16 28.57 -19.98
N THR A 545 21.27 27.36 -19.40
CA THR A 545 20.62 26.17 -19.98
C THR A 545 19.09 26.20 -19.85
N ILE A 546 18.57 26.89 -18.84
CA ILE A 546 17.13 27.13 -18.67
C ILE A 546 16.64 28.13 -19.72
N GLN A 547 17.35 29.26 -19.91
CA GLN A 547 16.97 30.29 -20.86
C GLN A 547 16.94 29.79 -22.31
N ILE A 548 17.85 28.88 -22.69
CA ILE A 548 17.86 28.28 -24.04
C ILE A 548 16.54 27.57 -24.36
N CYS A 549 15.92 26.95 -23.36
CA CYS A 549 14.67 26.20 -23.56
C CYS A 549 13.44 27.09 -23.60
N ASP A 550 13.47 28.25 -22.94
CA ASP A 550 12.39 29.24 -22.95
C ASP A 550 11.01 28.64 -22.64
N GLY A 551 10.97 27.65 -21.74
CA GLY A 551 9.73 26.97 -21.35
C GLY A 551 9.20 25.92 -22.32
N GLU A 552 9.80 25.75 -23.50
CA GLU A 552 9.35 24.78 -24.51
C GLU A 552 10.01 23.40 -24.32
N PRO A 553 9.25 22.35 -23.94
CA PRO A 553 9.79 21.00 -23.77
C PRO A 553 10.17 20.37 -25.11
N PHE A 554 11.13 19.45 -25.09
CA PHE A 554 11.60 18.67 -26.26
C PHE A 554 12.23 19.48 -27.40
N ARG A 555 12.29 20.81 -27.28
CA ARG A 555 13.04 21.68 -28.19
C ARG A 555 14.51 21.25 -28.28
N GLN A 556 15.05 21.24 -29.50
CA GLN A 556 16.47 21.04 -29.73
C GLN A 556 17.27 22.20 -29.14
N CYS A 557 18.33 21.89 -28.40
CA CYS A 557 19.23 22.88 -27.83
C CYS A 557 20.69 22.49 -28.09
N GLN A 558 21.61 23.44 -27.98
CA GLN A 558 23.04 23.20 -28.23
C GLN A 558 23.88 23.78 -27.09
N LEU A 559 24.82 23.00 -26.59
CA LEU A 559 25.79 23.43 -25.57
C LEU A 559 27.22 23.25 -26.06
N PRO A 560 28.19 24.02 -25.54
CA PRO A 560 29.61 23.79 -25.79
C PRO A 560 30.00 22.38 -25.35
N GLY A 561 30.69 21.65 -26.22
CA GLY A 561 31.18 20.31 -25.96
C GLY A 561 32.48 20.29 -25.14
N PRO A 562 32.93 19.09 -24.74
CA PRO A 562 34.15 18.91 -23.96
C PRO A 562 35.44 19.23 -24.73
N GLN A 563 35.39 19.37 -26.06
CA GLN A 563 36.50 19.80 -26.89
C GLN A 563 36.32 21.28 -27.28
N ALA A 564 37.43 22.01 -27.40
CA ALA A 564 37.38 23.40 -27.84
C ALA A 564 36.71 23.49 -29.23
N ASN A 565 35.72 24.38 -29.36
CA ASN A 565 34.91 24.61 -30.57
C ASN A 565 33.99 23.46 -31.00
N SER A 566 33.73 22.44 -30.17
CA SER A 566 32.66 21.47 -30.45
C SER A 566 31.34 21.91 -29.82
N THR A 567 30.23 21.56 -30.45
CA THR A 567 28.87 21.75 -29.93
C THR A 567 28.21 20.40 -29.76
N VAL A 568 27.55 20.18 -28.63
CA VAL A 568 26.78 18.97 -28.34
C VAL A 568 25.30 19.31 -28.43
N VAL A 569 24.58 18.54 -29.23
CA VAL A 569 23.13 18.64 -29.34
C VAL A 569 22.50 18.07 -28.06
N GLY A 570 21.51 18.79 -27.53
CA GLY A 570 20.70 18.39 -26.41
C GLY A 570 19.21 18.58 -26.69
N MET A 571 18.41 18.22 -25.70
CA MET A 571 16.96 18.38 -25.69
C MET A 571 16.53 19.09 -24.40
N CYS A 572 15.54 19.96 -24.52
CA CYS A 572 14.90 20.57 -23.36
C CYS A 572 14.10 19.53 -22.58
N TYR A 573 14.58 19.16 -21.38
CA TYR A 573 14.04 18.05 -20.60
C TYR A 573 14.10 18.30 -19.08
N ASN A 574 13.05 17.92 -18.36
CA ASN A 574 12.98 17.98 -16.89
C ASN A 574 13.73 16.81 -16.24
N HIS A 575 15.06 16.88 -16.20
CA HIS A 575 15.87 15.87 -15.54
C HIS A 575 15.61 15.83 -14.02
N ARG A 576 15.37 14.64 -13.44
CA ARG A 576 15.15 14.44 -11.99
C ARG A 576 14.10 15.36 -11.34
N MET A 577 12.97 15.59 -12.01
CA MET A 577 11.92 16.53 -11.57
C MET A 577 12.43 17.97 -11.39
N GLN A 578 13.52 18.36 -12.05
CA GLN A 578 14.05 19.72 -11.97
C GLN A 578 13.41 20.61 -13.05
N VAL A 579 13.71 21.90 -12.98
CA VAL A 579 13.31 22.88 -13.99
C VAL A 579 13.73 22.45 -15.40
N LEU A 580 12.92 22.85 -16.38
CA LEU A 580 13.20 22.57 -17.78
C LEU A 580 14.51 23.25 -18.17
N SER A 581 15.45 22.47 -18.69
CA SER A 581 16.74 22.99 -19.12
C SER A 581 17.32 22.12 -20.22
N CYS A 582 18.27 22.68 -20.97
CA CYS A 582 18.97 21.96 -22.02
C CYS A 582 19.76 20.80 -21.43
N ASN A 583 19.39 19.57 -21.81
CA ASN A 583 20.02 18.34 -21.37
C ASN A 583 20.67 17.63 -22.57
N THR A 584 21.97 17.32 -22.46
CA THR A 584 22.76 16.71 -23.55
C THR A 584 22.90 15.19 -23.42
N ASP A 585 22.06 14.55 -22.61
CA ASP A 585 22.07 13.10 -22.47
C ASP A 585 21.45 12.44 -23.71
N PRO A 586 22.23 11.70 -24.53
CA PRO A 586 21.73 11.09 -25.74
C PRO A 586 20.63 10.07 -25.45
N ASP A 587 20.63 9.41 -24.29
CA ASP A 587 19.60 8.43 -23.95
C ASP A 587 18.23 9.09 -23.74
N THR A 588 18.20 10.32 -23.22
CA THR A 588 16.93 11.07 -23.09
C THR A 588 16.35 11.45 -24.45
N ILE A 589 17.20 11.81 -25.41
CA ILE A 589 16.81 12.11 -26.79
C ILE A 589 16.25 10.85 -27.46
N ARG A 590 16.96 9.72 -27.34
CA ARG A 590 16.54 8.42 -27.88
C ARG A 590 15.22 7.94 -27.29
N VAL A 591 15.02 8.16 -25.98
CA VAL A 591 13.74 7.86 -25.32
C VAL A 591 12.60 8.62 -25.97
N ARG A 592 12.73 9.94 -26.18
CA ARG A 592 11.67 10.73 -26.81
C ARG A 592 11.44 10.36 -28.28
N ALA A 593 12.50 10.15 -29.05
CA ALA A 593 12.38 9.70 -30.44
C ALA A 593 11.61 8.38 -30.55
N LEU A 594 11.91 7.40 -29.68
CA LEU A 594 11.21 6.12 -29.66
C LEU A 594 9.76 6.23 -29.14
N GLN A 595 9.46 7.18 -28.26
CA GLN A 595 8.09 7.49 -27.86
C GLN A 595 7.27 8.00 -29.05
N ILE A 596 7.84 8.91 -29.85
CA ILE A 596 7.22 9.45 -31.05
C ILE A 596 6.99 8.34 -32.09
N GLU A 597 8.02 7.53 -32.35
CA GLU A 597 7.95 6.40 -33.29
C GLU A 597 6.84 5.41 -32.93
N ASN A 598 6.71 5.08 -31.63
CA ASN A 598 5.69 4.15 -31.15
C ASN A 598 4.33 4.80 -30.90
N GLY A 599 4.21 6.12 -31.00
CA GLY A 599 2.98 6.86 -30.70
C GLY A 599 2.55 6.76 -29.23
N VAL A 600 3.49 6.71 -28.28
CA VAL A 600 3.23 6.56 -26.83
C VAL A 600 3.63 7.80 -26.04
N GLY A 601 2.98 8.03 -24.90
CA GLY A 601 3.20 9.19 -24.05
C GLY A 601 2.51 10.46 -24.56
N ILE A 602 3.13 11.62 -24.30
CA ILE A 602 2.56 12.93 -24.69
C ILE A 602 2.60 13.07 -26.23
N PRO A 603 1.49 13.45 -26.89
CA PRO A 603 1.47 13.71 -28.33
C PRO A 603 2.59 14.65 -28.75
N CYS A 604 3.22 14.37 -29.88
CA CYS A 604 4.35 15.17 -30.33
C CYS A 604 3.90 16.47 -31.01
N ASP A 605 4.69 17.53 -30.80
CA ASP A 605 4.51 18.80 -31.50
C ASP A 605 5.30 18.77 -32.82
N PRO A 606 4.65 18.85 -33.99
CA PRO A 606 5.33 18.77 -35.28
C PRO A 606 6.27 19.95 -35.55
N ASP A 607 6.05 21.12 -34.94
CA ASP A 607 6.89 22.30 -35.15
C ASP A 607 8.17 22.24 -34.30
N VAL A 608 8.06 21.70 -33.08
CA VAL A 608 9.17 21.62 -32.11
C VAL A 608 9.95 20.32 -32.22
N GLU A 609 9.28 19.20 -32.52
CA GLU A 609 9.82 17.84 -32.43
C GLU A 609 10.02 17.16 -33.80
N ALA A 610 9.95 17.91 -34.91
CA ALA A 610 10.28 17.40 -36.24
C ALA A 610 11.67 16.77 -36.30
N TRP A 611 12.65 17.33 -35.57
CA TRP A 611 14.02 16.81 -35.48
C TRP A 611 14.12 15.45 -34.77
N LEU A 612 13.08 15.04 -34.03
CA LEU A 612 12.94 13.74 -33.38
C LEU A 612 12.10 12.75 -34.20
N GLY A 613 11.59 13.15 -35.37
CA GLY A 613 10.77 12.32 -36.25
C GLY A 613 9.26 12.58 -36.17
N CYS A 614 8.80 13.62 -35.45
CA CYS A 614 7.38 13.96 -35.41
C CYS A 614 6.87 14.39 -36.80
N GLY A 615 5.70 13.89 -37.22
CA GLY A 615 5.09 14.21 -38.52
C GLY A 615 5.64 13.43 -39.72
N VAL A 616 6.65 12.58 -39.53
CA VAL A 616 7.16 11.68 -40.59
C VAL A 616 6.32 10.39 -40.60
N SER A 617 5.52 10.19 -41.65
CA SER A 617 4.79 8.91 -41.85
C SER A 617 5.80 7.76 -41.86
N THR A 618 5.54 6.71 -41.05
CA THR A 618 6.38 5.55 -40.69
C THR A 618 6.80 4.65 -41.88
N ALA A 619 7.45 5.22 -42.89
CA ALA A 619 7.95 4.49 -44.06
C ALA A 619 9.43 4.77 -44.36
N ILE A 620 10.07 5.78 -43.74
CA ILE A 620 11.47 6.12 -44.04
C ILE A 620 12.16 6.68 -42.78
N ILE A 621 12.55 5.84 -41.83
CA ILE A 621 13.60 6.21 -40.87
C ILE A 621 14.67 5.11 -40.93
N ASP A 622 15.79 5.44 -41.57
CA ASP A 622 17.01 4.65 -41.55
C ASP A 622 17.77 4.99 -40.26
N PRO A 623 17.92 4.04 -39.32
CA PRO A 623 18.59 4.28 -38.04
C PRO A 623 20.08 4.67 -38.16
N ALA A 624 20.67 4.58 -39.36
CA ALA A 624 22.04 5.02 -39.63
C ALA A 624 22.22 6.54 -39.75
N LYS A 625 21.13 7.35 -39.77
CA LYS A 625 21.23 8.82 -39.91
C LYS A 625 21.21 9.61 -38.59
N ILE A 626 21.15 8.93 -37.44
CA ILE A 626 21.14 9.57 -36.10
C ILE A 626 22.53 9.49 -35.40
N PHE A 627 23.57 8.96 -36.07
CA PHE A 627 24.93 8.82 -35.52
C PHE A 627 25.91 9.87 -36.01
#